data_AF-A0A952KAI7-F1
#
_entry.id   AF-A0A952KAI7-F1
#
_cell.length_a   1.000
_cell.length_b   1.000
_cell.length_c   1.000
_cell.angle_alpha   90.00
_cell.angle_beta   90.00
_cell.angle_gamma   90.00
#
_symmetry.space_group_name_H-M   'P 1'
#
loop_
_entity.id
_entity.type
_entity.pdbx_description
1 polymer ?
#
loop_
_entity_poly.entity_id
_entity_poly.type
_entity_poly.pdbx_seq_one_letter_code
_entity_poly.pdbx_strand_id
1 'polypeptide(L)'
;GDEGLGAFSRKLPWGSYGMLARASLSSPNLGVALKRWCRHHALIADDITLRVATSGDTAAITVEEKVPGQVGEFGLVHVLRNIHGLACWYVDSRIPLQGARFPFAAPPHRDAYGLMFPGPLQFNAAQAEIRFDARYLALPLRRDEKALQQMLQRALPLTVLQYRRDRLLVEQVRQALANPAVASHNAETLAAALNMSARSLHRQLKEEGASLQALKDGVRFQQAGELLQRTSQPVKKVAAAAGFGNEKSFTRAFRAWSGVSPGEFRKNLQG
;
A
#
# COMPACT_ATOMS: atom_id res chain seq x y z
N GLY A 1 16.52 -1.88 -22.21
CA GLY A 1 16.84 -2.03 -20.78
C GLY A 1 16.29 -3.37 -20.31
N ASP A 2 16.71 -3.79 -19.12
CA ASP A 2 16.40 -5.12 -18.57
C ASP A 2 15.48 -4.98 -17.36
N GLU A 3 14.23 -5.43 -17.50
CA GLU A 3 13.22 -5.40 -16.43
C GLU A 3 13.52 -6.43 -15.33
N GLY A 4 14.32 -7.46 -15.64
CA GLY A 4 14.87 -8.40 -14.67
C GLY A 4 16.06 -7.86 -13.88
N LEU A 5 16.50 -6.63 -14.17
CA LEU A 5 17.59 -5.94 -13.47
C LEU A 5 18.90 -6.76 -13.40
N GLY A 6 19.19 -7.56 -14.43
CA GLY A 6 20.37 -8.42 -14.48
C GLY A 6 20.28 -9.72 -13.69
N ALA A 7 19.13 -10.04 -13.08
CA ALA A 7 18.96 -11.22 -12.24
C ALA A 7 18.82 -12.53 -13.01
N PHE A 8 18.49 -12.49 -14.30
CA PHE A 8 18.22 -13.66 -15.13
C PHE A 8 19.27 -13.79 -16.24
N SER A 9 19.52 -15.03 -16.69
CA SER A 9 20.44 -15.29 -17.81
C SER A 9 19.96 -14.63 -19.11
N ARG A 10 18.64 -14.51 -19.29
CA ARG A 10 18.00 -13.80 -20.39
C ARG A 10 17.53 -12.42 -19.93
N LYS A 11 17.94 -11.38 -20.66
CA LYS A 11 17.42 -10.02 -20.47
C LYS A 11 15.91 -9.98 -20.75
N LEU A 12 15.16 -9.38 -19.83
CA LEU A 12 13.72 -9.18 -19.98
C LEU A 12 13.48 -7.78 -20.57
N PRO A 13 12.88 -7.66 -21.78
CA PRO A 13 12.49 -6.36 -22.31
C PRO A 13 11.56 -5.60 -21.35
N TRP A 14 11.70 -4.28 -21.28
CA TRP A 14 10.77 -3.44 -20.51
C TRP A 14 9.31 -3.71 -20.91
N GLY A 15 8.46 -3.94 -19.92
CA GLY A 15 7.04 -4.25 -20.13
C GLY A 15 6.73 -5.74 -20.23
N SER A 16 7.72 -6.63 -20.08
CA SER A 16 7.50 -8.07 -19.95
C SER A 16 6.58 -8.38 -18.77
N TYR A 17 6.86 -7.81 -17.60
CA TYR A 17 6.00 -7.95 -16.41
C TYR A 17 4.66 -7.25 -16.61
N GLY A 18 4.62 -6.12 -17.32
CA GLY A 18 3.36 -5.47 -17.69
C GLY A 18 2.46 -6.36 -18.58
N MET A 19 3.06 -7.08 -19.52
CA MET A 19 2.36 -8.06 -20.36
C MET A 19 1.82 -9.23 -19.54
N LEU A 20 2.62 -9.78 -18.62
CA LEU A 20 2.16 -10.81 -17.70
C LEU A 20 0.99 -10.30 -16.84
N ALA A 21 1.02 -9.01 -16.48
CA ALA A 21 0.00 -8.40 -15.64
C ALA A 21 -1.32 -8.29 -16.42
N ARG A 22 -1.22 -7.85 -17.68
CA ARG A 22 -2.35 -7.79 -18.61
C ARG A 22 -2.98 -9.17 -18.81
N ALA A 23 -2.16 -10.18 -19.07
CA ALA A 23 -2.63 -11.55 -19.31
C ALA A 23 -3.37 -12.18 -18.13
N SER A 24 -3.14 -11.66 -16.91
CA SER A 24 -3.76 -12.18 -15.69
C SER A 24 -4.97 -11.35 -15.23
N LEU A 25 -5.23 -10.21 -15.85
CA LEU A 25 -6.24 -9.22 -15.43
C LEU A 25 -7.69 -9.72 -15.56
N SER A 26 -7.96 -10.60 -16.52
CA SER A 26 -9.29 -11.21 -16.74
C SER A 26 -9.61 -12.37 -15.78
N SER A 27 -8.77 -12.60 -14.77
CA SER A 27 -8.97 -13.69 -13.82
C SER A 27 -10.09 -13.36 -12.82
N PRO A 28 -10.90 -14.35 -12.41
CA PRO A 28 -12.02 -14.11 -11.50
C PRO A 28 -11.58 -13.75 -10.07
N ASN A 29 -10.39 -14.19 -9.64
CA ASN A 29 -9.83 -13.92 -8.32
C ASN A 29 -8.30 -13.90 -8.34
N LEU A 30 -7.71 -13.43 -7.24
CA LEU A 30 -6.27 -13.29 -7.09
C LEU A 30 -5.52 -14.62 -7.24
N GLY A 31 -6.07 -15.72 -6.70
CA GLY A 31 -5.44 -17.04 -6.79
C GLY A 31 -5.25 -17.50 -8.23
N VAL A 32 -6.28 -17.32 -9.08
CA VAL A 32 -6.18 -17.63 -10.51
C VAL A 32 -5.20 -16.68 -11.21
N ALA A 33 -5.24 -15.39 -10.88
CA ALA A 33 -4.34 -14.40 -11.47
C ALA A 33 -2.86 -14.73 -11.17
N LEU A 34 -2.53 -15.03 -9.91
CA LEU A 34 -1.15 -15.35 -9.52
C LEU A 34 -0.67 -16.67 -10.12
N LYS A 35 -1.52 -17.70 -10.19
CA LYS A 35 -1.16 -18.96 -10.88
C LYS A 35 -0.88 -18.73 -12.36
N ARG A 36 -1.68 -17.90 -13.04
CA ARG A 36 -1.43 -17.51 -14.45
C ARG A 36 -0.13 -16.74 -14.58
N TRP A 37 0.11 -15.77 -13.70
CA TRP A 37 1.36 -15.02 -13.65
C TRP A 37 2.58 -15.95 -13.51
N CYS A 38 2.59 -16.86 -12.53
CA CYS A 38 3.69 -17.80 -12.32
C CYS A 38 3.95 -18.66 -13.57
N ARG A 39 2.89 -19.19 -14.19
CA ARG A 39 3.00 -19.99 -15.41
C ARG A 39 3.59 -19.20 -16.58
N HIS A 40 3.16 -17.95 -16.77
CA HIS A 40 3.65 -17.13 -17.89
C HIS A 40 5.04 -16.56 -17.62
N HIS A 41 5.42 -16.35 -16.36
CA HIS A 41 6.78 -15.94 -15.98
C HIS A 41 7.81 -16.99 -16.42
N ALA A 42 7.51 -18.28 -16.26
CA ALA A 42 8.34 -19.38 -16.73
C ALA A 42 8.57 -19.38 -18.27
N LEU A 43 7.78 -18.65 -19.05
CA LEU A 43 8.00 -18.50 -20.50
C LEU A 43 9.07 -17.45 -20.85
N ILE A 44 9.33 -16.52 -19.93
CA ILE A 44 10.24 -15.39 -20.16
C ILE A 44 11.53 -15.48 -19.35
N ALA A 45 11.53 -16.17 -18.22
CA ALA A 45 12.70 -16.40 -17.36
C ALA A 45 12.72 -17.86 -16.89
N ASP A 46 13.70 -18.62 -17.38
CA ASP A 46 13.83 -20.06 -17.12
C ASP A 46 14.73 -20.37 -15.91
N ASP A 47 15.44 -19.38 -15.37
CA ASP A 47 16.36 -19.54 -14.24
C ASP A 47 15.65 -19.89 -12.92
N ILE A 48 14.34 -19.59 -12.83
CA ILE A 48 13.53 -19.81 -11.63
C ILE A 48 12.20 -20.50 -11.92
N THR A 49 11.68 -21.19 -10.90
CA THR A 49 10.31 -21.68 -10.86
C THR A 49 9.52 -20.90 -9.82
N LEU A 50 8.45 -20.23 -10.27
CA LEU A 50 7.48 -19.57 -9.39
C LEU A 50 6.28 -20.47 -9.12
N ARG A 51 5.86 -20.57 -7.87
CA ARG A 51 4.64 -21.31 -7.51
C ARG A 51 3.80 -20.54 -6.49
N VAL A 52 2.49 -20.73 -6.57
CA VAL A 52 1.54 -20.34 -5.53
C VAL A 52 0.83 -21.58 -5.04
N ALA A 53 0.93 -21.84 -3.74
CA ALA A 53 0.32 -22.98 -3.08
C ALA A 53 -0.40 -22.56 -1.80
N THR A 54 -1.31 -23.40 -1.33
CA THR A 54 -2.06 -23.20 -0.08
C THR A 54 -1.88 -24.42 0.80
N SER A 55 -1.68 -24.19 2.10
CA SER A 55 -1.65 -25.22 3.14
C SER A 55 -2.48 -24.72 4.32
N GLY A 56 -3.70 -25.27 4.48
CA GLY A 56 -4.68 -24.73 5.42
C GLY A 56 -5.02 -23.27 5.12
N ASP A 57 -4.96 -22.43 6.16
CA ASP A 57 -5.26 -20.99 6.08
C ASP A 57 -4.09 -20.13 5.58
N THR A 58 -2.98 -20.76 5.16
CA THR A 58 -1.78 -20.05 4.69
C THR A 58 -1.59 -20.28 3.20
N ALA A 59 -1.45 -19.18 2.46
CA ALA A 59 -0.92 -19.16 1.10
C ALA A 59 0.58 -18.85 1.12
N ALA A 60 1.31 -19.46 0.19
CA ALA A 60 2.73 -19.22 -0.03
C ALA A 60 3.00 -18.94 -1.50
N ILE A 61 3.86 -17.95 -1.75
CA ILE A 61 4.50 -17.73 -3.05
C ILE A 61 5.95 -18.12 -2.89
N THR A 62 6.42 -19.06 -3.71
CA THR A 62 7.77 -19.62 -3.63
C THR A 62 8.55 -19.33 -4.90
N VAL A 63 9.85 -19.06 -4.75
CA VAL A 63 10.82 -18.94 -5.83
C VAL A 63 11.90 -19.97 -5.60
N GLU A 64 12.04 -20.89 -6.56
CA GLU A 64 13.07 -21.92 -6.58
C GLU A 64 14.02 -21.63 -7.74
N GLU A 65 15.31 -21.49 -7.46
CA GLU A 65 16.34 -21.37 -8.50
C GLU A 65 16.60 -22.74 -9.11
N LYS A 66 16.68 -22.83 -10.44
CA LYS A 66 17.07 -24.10 -11.09
C LYS A 66 18.51 -24.47 -10.81
N VAL A 67 19.38 -23.46 -10.73
CA VAL A 67 20.76 -23.59 -10.29
C VAL A 67 20.92 -22.74 -9.02
N PRO A 68 21.21 -23.36 -7.86
CA PRO A 68 21.31 -22.63 -6.59
C PRO A 68 22.29 -21.45 -6.67
N GLY A 69 21.85 -20.26 -6.26
CA GLY A 69 22.65 -19.04 -6.23
C GLY A 69 22.86 -18.34 -7.58
N GLN A 70 22.30 -18.84 -8.68
CA GLN A 70 22.45 -18.24 -10.01
C GLN A 70 21.77 -16.86 -10.10
N VAL A 71 20.59 -16.71 -9.51
CA VAL A 71 19.80 -15.46 -9.49
C VAL A 71 20.25 -14.57 -8.33
N GLY A 72 20.70 -15.21 -7.25
CA GLY A 72 21.30 -14.54 -6.10
C GLY A 72 20.29 -13.75 -5.26
N GLU A 73 20.82 -13.09 -4.22
CA GLU A 73 20.03 -12.39 -3.22
C GLU A 73 19.05 -11.38 -3.83
N PHE A 74 19.59 -10.45 -4.63
CA PHE A 74 18.83 -9.33 -5.17
C PHE A 74 17.70 -9.81 -6.08
N GLY A 75 17.96 -10.79 -6.95
CA GLY A 75 16.95 -11.31 -7.87
C GLY A 75 15.79 -11.98 -7.15
N LEU A 76 16.08 -12.80 -6.14
CA LEU A 76 15.03 -13.46 -5.34
C LEU A 76 14.17 -12.46 -4.58
N VAL A 77 14.80 -11.48 -3.92
CA VAL A 77 14.11 -10.39 -3.21
C VAL A 77 13.25 -9.57 -4.19
N HIS A 78 13.81 -9.22 -5.34
CA HIS A 78 13.15 -8.44 -6.36
C HIS A 78 11.89 -9.13 -6.88
N VAL A 79 11.98 -10.41 -7.25
CA VAL A 79 10.85 -11.20 -7.77
C VAL A 79 9.73 -11.33 -6.74
N LEU A 80 10.07 -11.69 -5.49
CA LEU A 80 9.09 -11.79 -4.41
C LEU A 80 8.41 -10.45 -4.13
N ARG A 81 9.17 -9.35 -4.13
CA ARG A 81 8.60 -8.02 -3.92
C ARG A 81 7.67 -7.62 -5.06
N ASN A 82 8.06 -7.92 -6.29
CA ASN A 82 7.28 -7.60 -7.48
C ASN A 82 5.94 -8.31 -7.49
N ILE A 83 5.93 -9.64 -7.34
CA ILE A 83 4.69 -10.42 -7.34
C ILE A 83 3.79 -10.07 -6.16
N HIS A 84 4.36 -9.76 -4.98
CA HIS A 84 3.59 -9.29 -3.83
C HIS A 84 2.96 -7.92 -4.07
N GLY A 85 3.72 -6.96 -4.62
CA GLY A 85 3.23 -5.63 -4.97
C GLY A 85 2.12 -5.70 -6.01
N LEU A 86 2.29 -6.54 -7.03
CA LEU A 86 1.28 -6.83 -8.04
C LEU A 86 0.02 -7.45 -7.43
N ALA A 87 0.18 -8.42 -6.52
CA ALA A 87 -0.94 -9.04 -5.81
C ALA A 87 -1.75 -7.98 -5.04
N CYS A 88 -1.08 -7.14 -4.28
CA CYS A 88 -1.71 -6.04 -3.54
C CYS A 88 -2.42 -5.07 -4.50
N TRP A 89 -1.79 -4.74 -5.63
CA TRP A 89 -2.37 -3.88 -6.63
C TRP A 89 -3.64 -4.49 -7.23
N TYR A 90 -3.63 -5.76 -7.64
CA TYR A 90 -4.76 -6.43 -8.26
C TYR A 90 -6.04 -6.39 -7.44
N VAL A 91 -5.95 -6.68 -6.15
CA VAL A 91 -7.12 -6.70 -5.25
C VAL A 91 -7.43 -5.34 -4.65
N ASP A 92 -6.62 -4.33 -4.98
CA ASP A 92 -6.62 -3.01 -4.35
C ASP A 92 -6.61 -3.11 -2.81
N SER A 93 -5.72 -3.93 -2.27
CA SER A 93 -5.62 -4.15 -0.83
C SER A 93 -4.19 -4.50 -0.46
N ARG A 94 -3.73 -4.02 0.69
CA ARG A 94 -2.49 -4.55 1.28
C ARG A 94 -2.73 -6.01 1.68
N ILE A 95 -1.76 -6.86 1.37
CA ILE A 95 -1.70 -8.24 1.82
C ILE A 95 -0.65 -8.29 2.93
N PRO A 96 -1.04 -8.46 4.21
CA PRO A 96 -0.09 -8.61 5.29
C PRO A 96 0.68 -9.92 5.14
N LEU A 97 2.01 -9.83 5.22
CA LEU A 97 2.85 -11.01 5.24
C LEU A 97 2.87 -11.62 6.66
N GLN A 98 2.77 -12.93 6.71
CA GLN A 98 2.96 -13.75 7.91
C GLN A 98 4.43 -14.15 8.12
N GLY A 99 5.30 -13.84 7.15
CA GLY A 99 6.73 -14.06 7.20
C GLY A 99 7.36 -14.28 5.82
N ALA A 100 8.68 -14.28 5.78
CA ALA A 100 9.45 -14.57 4.59
C ALA A 100 10.66 -15.47 4.90
N ARG A 101 11.07 -16.25 3.92
CA ARG A 101 12.22 -17.15 4.00
C ARG A 101 13.13 -16.94 2.80
N PHE A 102 14.43 -17.14 3.00
CA PHE A 102 15.45 -16.94 1.97
C PHE A 102 16.52 -18.04 2.00
N PRO A 103 17.00 -18.52 0.83
CA PRO A 103 17.94 -19.64 0.74
C PRO A 103 19.41 -19.27 0.94
N PHE A 104 19.69 -18.02 1.28
CA PHE A 104 21.03 -17.50 1.54
C PHE A 104 21.21 -17.15 3.02
N ALA A 105 22.46 -17.05 3.45
CA ALA A 105 22.82 -16.61 4.79
C ALA A 105 22.36 -15.17 5.05
N ALA A 106 22.10 -14.82 6.31
CA ALA A 106 21.68 -13.47 6.66
C ALA A 106 22.74 -12.44 6.20
N PRO A 107 22.40 -11.49 5.32
CA PRO A 107 23.37 -10.53 4.81
C PRO A 107 23.66 -9.44 5.85
N PRO A 108 24.76 -8.67 5.70
CA PRO A 108 25.09 -7.55 6.60
C PRO A 108 23.96 -6.52 6.74
N HIS A 109 23.18 -6.29 5.68
CA HIS A 109 22.04 -5.37 5.64
C HIS A 109 20.69 -6.03 5.97
N ARG A 110 20.68 -7.15 6.70
CA ARG A 110 19.46 -7.88 7.11
C ARG A 110 18.38 -7.00 7.75
N ASP A 111 18.76 -5.92 8.44
CA ASP A 111 17.80 -5.03 9.11
C ASP A 111 16.89 -4.30 8.11
N ALA A 112 17.35 -4.10 6.87
CA ALA A 112 16.53 -3.51 5.81
C ALA A 112 15.41 -4.46 5.32
N TYR A 113 15.54 -5.78 5.55
CA TYR A 113 14.54 -6.75 5.10
C TYR A 113 13.19 -6.58 5.81
N GLY A 114 13.18 -6.15 7.08
CA GLY A 114 11.94 -5.94 7.83
C GLY A 114 11.03 -4.87 7.21
N LEU A 115 11.61 -3.93 6.45
CA LEU A 115 10.85 -2.93 5.70
C LEU A 115 10.17 -3.59 4.49
N MET A 116 10.83 -4.51 3.80
CA MET A 116 10.32 -5.11 2.56
C MET A 116 9.37 -6.29 2.84
N PHE A 117 9.66 -7.04 3.91
CA PHE A 117 9.00 -8.27 4.30
C PHE A 117 8.67 -8.23 5.81
N PRO A 118 7.60 -7.53 6.22
CA PRO A 118 7.19 -7.50 7.61
C PRO A 118 6.84 -8.89 8.13
N GLY A 119 7.24 -9.19 9.37
CA GLY A 119 7.00 -10.48 10.03
C GLY A 119 8.28 -11.28 10.26
N PRO A 120 8.15 -12.54 10.73
CA PRO A 120 9.28 -13.43 10.95
C PRO A 120 10.11 -13.64 9.67
N LEU A 121 11.42 -13.42 9.77
CA LEU A 121 12.39 -13.65 8.71
C LEU A 121 13.26 -14.85 9.03
N GLN A 122 13.40 -15.77 8.07
CA GLN A 122 14.28 -16.92 8.17
C GLN A 122 15.28 -16.94 7.00
N PHE A 123 16.57 -16.96 7.32
CA PHE A 123 17.66 -17.14 6.37
C PHE A 123 18.15 -18.59 6.40
N ASN A 124 18.95 -19.02 5.41
CA ASN A 124 19.37 -20.42 5.23
C ASN A 124 18.18 -21.40 5.10
N ALA A 125 17.09 -21.00 4.44
CA ALA A 125 15.98 -21.88 4.12
C ALA A 125 16.25 -22.69 2.84
N ALA A 126 15.36 -23.63 2.49
CA ALA A 126 15.51 -24.40 1.25
C ALA A 126 15.24 -23.58 -0.03
N GLN A 127 14.39 -22.55 0.06
CA GLN A 127 13.97 -21.73 -1.08
C GLN A 127 13.50 -20.35 -0.60
N ALA A 128 13.33 -19.41 -1.53
CA ALA A 128 12.76 -18.11 -1.21
C ALA A 128 11.23 -18.19 -1.15
N GLU A 129 10.63 -17.59 -0.12
CA GLU A 129 9.19 -17.70 0.14
C GLU A 129 8.65 -16.44 0.82
N ILE A 130 7.42 -16.05 0.46
CA ILE A 130 6.58 -15.19 1.30
C ILE A 130 5.26 -15.89 1.62
N ARG A 131 4.75 -15.67 2.83
CA ARG A 131 3.48 -16.25 3.31
C ARG A 131 2.47 -15.20 3.69
N PHE A 132 1.20 -15.48 3.50
CA PHE A 132 0.06 -14.63 3.89
C PHE A 132 -1.21 -15.47 4.04
N ASP A 133 -2.29 -14.86 4.53
CA ASP A 133 -3.58 -15.54 4.73
C ASP A 133 -4.19 -15.98 3.39
N ALA A 134 -4.55 -17.26 3.27
CA ALA A 134 -5.09 -17.84 2.04
C ALA A 134 -6.38 -17.17 1.56
N ARG A 135 -7.15 -16.52 2.45
CA ARG A 135 -8.37 -15.80 2.08
C ARG A 135 -8.15 -14.72 1.03
N TYR A 136 -6.95 -14.12 0.97
CA TYR A 136 -6.64 -13.09 -0.01
C TYR A 136 -6.68 -13.64 -1.44
N LEU A 137 -6.40 -14.93 -1.64
CA LEU A 137 -6.48 -15.57 -2.97
C LEU A 137 -7.91 -15.63 -3.51
N ALA A 138 -8.93 -15.60 -2.65
CA ALA A 138 -10.33 -15.61 -3.06
C ALA A 138 -10.86 -14.22 -3.44
N LEU A 139 -10.10 -13.14 -3.19
CA LEU A 139 -10.56 -11.79 -3.49
C LEU A 139 -10.67 -11.56 -5.02
N PRO A 140 -11.73 -10.88 -5.48
CA PRO A 140 -11.88 -10.52 -6.88
C PRO A 140 -10.83 -9.47 -7.28
N LEU A 141 -10.43 -9.50 -8.55
CA LEU A 141 -9.60 -8.43 -9.11
C LEU A 141 -10.42 -7.13 -9.18
N ARG A 142 -9.80 -6.02 -8.76
CA ARG A 142 -10.40 -4.67 -8.71
C ARG A 142 -9.78 -3.71 -9.72
N ARG A 143 -9.04 -4.24 -10.70
CA ARG A 143 -8.31 -3.46 -11.72
C ARG A 143 -8.82 -3.79 -13.10
N ASP A 144 -9.01 -2.74 -13.90
CA ASP A 144 -9.34 -2.82 -15.31
C ASP A 144 -8.14 -2.45 -16.18
N GLU A 145 -8.31 -2.58 -17.51
CA GLU A 145 -7.23 -2.29 -18.48
C GLU A 145 -6.76 -0.84 -18.35
N LYS A 146 -7.66 0.09 -18.06
CA LYS A 146 -7.33 1.51 -17.86
C LYS A 146 -6.40 1.70 -16.66
N ALA A 147 -6.70 1.08 -15.52
CA ALA A 147 -5.84 1.11 -14.34
C ALA A 147 -4.46 0.48 -14.63
N LEU A 148 -4.43 -0.59 -15.42
CA LEU A 148 -3.18 -1.21 -15.85
C LEU A 148 -2.33 -0.26 -16.69
N GLN A 149 -2.91 0.38 -17.70
CA GLN A 149 -2.21 1.36 -18.54
C GLN A 149 -1.66 2.52 -17.70
N GLN A 150 -2.42 3.02 -16.72
CA GLN A 150 -1.95 4.06 -15.80
C GLN A 150 -0.78 3.59 -14.92
N MET A 151 -0.82 2.33 -14.45
CA MET A 151 0.27 1.74 -13.69
C MET A 151 1.55 1.62 -14.55
N LEU A 152 1.41 1.18 -15.80
CA LEU A 152 2.52 1.01 -16.75
C LEU A 152 3.09 2.33 -17.28
N GLN A 153 2.28 3.38 -17.43
CA GLN A 153 2.77 4.70 -17.84
C GLN A 153 3.64 5.36 -16.75
N ARG A 154 3.44 4.98 -15.48
CA ARG A 154 4.24 5.46 -14.34
C ARG A 154 5.39 4.52 -13.99
N ALA A 155 5.80 3.61 -14.90
CA ALA A 155 6.65 2.42 -14.69
C ALA A 155 8.05 2.65 -14.09
N LEU A 156 8.08 3.07 -12.82
CA LEU A 156 9.10 2.76 -11.83
C LEU A 156 8.58 2.04 -10.55
N PRO A 157 7.27 1.80 -10.23
CA PRO A 157 6.88 1.51 -8.84
C PRO A 157 6.73 0.02 -8.52
N LEU A 158 6.69 -0.89 -9.50
CA LEU A 158 6.54 -2.33 -9.23
C LEU A 158 7.87 -3.00 -8.80
N THR A 159 9.00 -2.37 -9.09
CA THR A 159 10.36 -2.84 -8.84
C THR A 159 10.97 -2.21 -7.59
N VAL A 160 10.66 -0.94 -7.30
CA VAL A 160 11.44 -0.12 -6.34
C VAL A 160 10.64 0.37 -5.13
N LEU A 161 9.33 0.56 -5.26
CA LEU A 161 8.53 1.15 -4.20
C LEU A 161 7.73 0.07 -3.47
N GLN A 162 7.75 0.12 -2.14
CA GLN A 162 6.74 -0.59 -1.40
C GLN A 162 5.38 -0.17 -1.94
N TYR A 163 4.47 -1.12 -2.18
CA TYR A 163 3.08 -0.78 -2.49
C TYR A 163 2.50 -0.03 -1.29
N ARG A 164 2.63 1.31 -1.30
CA ARG A 164 2.16 2.23 -0.25
C ARG A 164 0.72 2.63 -0.57
N ARG A 165 -0.21 1.68 -0.54
CA ARG A 165 -1.62 2.02 -0.29
C ARG A 165 -1.99 1.58 1.12
N ASP A 166 -1.53 2.36 2.09
CA ASP A 166 -2.22 2.52 3.39
C ASP A 166 -3.47 3.42 3.21
N ARG A 167 -4.25 3.24 2.13
CA ARG A 167 -5.16 4.27 1.61
C ARG A 167 -6.50 3.75 1.09
N LEU A 168 -7.02 2.64 1.58
CA LEU A 168 -8.45 2.37 1.36
C LEU A 168 -9.23 2.74 2.61
N LEU A 169 -8.90 2.18 3.78
CA LEU A 169 -9.60 2.60 5.00
C LEU A 169 -9.23 4.03 5.40
N VAL A 170 -7.94 4.39 5.52
CA VAL A 170 -7.53 5.78 5.84
C VAL A 170 -8.08 6.80 4.84
N GLU A 171 -8.11 6.48 3.55
CA GLU A 171 -8.63 7.40 2.52
C GLU A 171 -10.15 7.44 2.50
N GLN A 172 -10.84 6.31 2.65
CA GLN A 172 -12.30 6.28 2.82
C GLN A 172 -12.71 7.03 4.09
N VAL A 173 -11.95 6.89 5.17
CA VAL A 173 -12.11 7.66 6.40
C VAL A 173 -11.88 9.15 6.14
N ARG A 174 -10.82 9.54 5.42
CA ARG A 174 -10.58 10.94 5.06
C ARG A 174 -11.66 11.52 4.16
N GLN A 175 -12.12 10.77 3.15
CA GLN A 175 -13.20 11.16 2.23
C GLN A 175 -14.53 11.28 2.96
N ALA A 176 -14.84 10.32 3.84
CA ALA A 176 -16.01 10.39 4.70
C ALA A 176 -15.91 11.60 5.65
N LEU A 177 -14.75 11.84 6.27
CA LEU A 177 -14.52 13.01 7.13
C LEU A 177 -14.50 14.34 6.35
N ALA A 178 -14.24 14.33 5.05
CA ALA A 178 -14.35 15.52 4.20
C ALA A 178 -15.80 15.90 3.91
N ASN A 179 -16.75 14.98 4.08
CA ASN A 179 -18.18 15.27 3.98
C ASN A 179 -18.66 15.97 5.27
N PRO A 180 -19.15 17.22 5.23
CA PRO A 180 -19.60 17.97 6.41
C PRO A 180 -20.68 17.26 7.23
N ALA A 181 -21.51 16.43 6.59
CA ALA A 181 -22.55 15.63 7.25
C ALA A 181 -21.99 14.48 8.10
N VAL A 182 -20.72 14.11 7.91
CA VAL A 182 -20.04 13.00 8.62
C VAL A 182 -18.88 13.52 9.49
N ALA A 183 -18.27 14.64 9.11
CA ALA A 183 -17.14 15.28 9.79
C ALA A 183 -17.41 15.65 11.27
N SER A 184 -18.68 15.88 11.62
CA SER A 184 -19.12 16.27 12.98
C SER A 184 -19.36 15.08 13.91
N HIS A 185 -19.36 13.84 13.39
CA HIS A 185 -19.81 12.67 14.15
C HIS A 185 -18.69 11.83 14.77
N ASN A 186 -19.06 11.07 15.79
CA ASN A 186 -18.20 10.17 16.56
C ASN A 186 -17.75 8.96 15.72
N ALA A 187 -16.90 8.10 16.30
CA ALA A 187 -16.32 6.96 15.59
C ALA A 187 -17.39 5.98 15.05
N GLU A 188 -18.54 5.94 15.72
CA GLU A 188 -19.69 5.09 15.45
C GLU A 188 -20.35 5.45 14.11
N THR A 189 -20.62 6.72 13.86
CA THR A 189 -21.24 7.14 12.59
C THR A 189 -20.29 6.97 11.40
N LEU A 190 -19.00 7.25 11.61
CA LEU A 190 -17.99 7.02 10.58
C LEU A 190 -17.86 5.53 10.26
N ALA A 191 -17.86 4.67 11.29
CA ALA A 191 -17.83 3.23 11.09
C ALA A 191 -19.09 2.75 10.36
N ALA A 192 -20.28 3.26 10.71
CA ALA A 192 -21.52 2.94 10.02
C ALA A 192 -21.50 3.36 8.54
N ALA A 193 -20.99 4.55 8.21
CA ALA A 193 -20.82 5.02 6.84
C ALA A 193 -19.86 4.13 6.01
N LEU A 194 -18.95 3.43 6.70
CA LEU A 194 -18.00 2.50 6.13
C LEU A 194 -18.46 1.03 6.22
N ASN A 195 -19.70 0.78 6.68
CA ASN A 195 -20.26 -0.56 6.93
C ASN A 195 -19.43 -1.40 7.91
N MET A 196 -18.97 -0.78 9.00
CA MET A 196 -18.11 -1.37 10.02
C MET A 196 -18.58 -1.02 11.45
N SER A 197 -18.08 -1.76 12.43
CA SER A 197 -18.18 -1.36 13.84
C SER A 197 -17.03 -0.43 14.23
N ALA A 198 -17.25 0.47 15.20
CA ALA A 198 -16.21 1.38 15.70
C ALA A 198 -14.97 0.63 16.21
N ARG A 199 -15.15 -0.52 16.86
CA ARG A 199 -14.07 -1.40 17.29
C ARG A 199 -13.24 -1.92 16.10
N SER A 200 -13.90 -2.34 15.02
CA SER A 200 -13.20 -2.80 13.82
C SER A 200 -12.47 -1.67 13.11
N LEU A 201 -13.08 -0.48 13.04
CA LEU A 201 -12.45 0.72 12.49
C LEU A 201 -11.18 1.08 13.27
N HIS A 202 -11.24 1.14 14.59
CA HIS A 202 -10.07 1.45 15.42
C HIS A 202 -8.97 0.40 15.31
N ARG A 203 -9.33 -0.88 15.31
CA ARG A 203 -8.36 -1.97 15.14
C ARG A 203 -7.66 -1.87 13.79
N GLN A 204 -8.41 -1.74 12.71
CA GLN A 204 -7.85 -1.67 11.36
C GLN A 204 -7.02 -0.39 11.14
N LEU A 205 -7.47 0.77 11.62
CA LEU A 205 -6.67 1.99 11.58
C LEU A 205 -5.35 1.83 12.34
N LYS A 206 -5.38 1.18 13.52
CA LYS A 206 -4.17 0.91 14.31
C LYS A 206 -3.23 -0.06 13.60
N GLU A 207 -3.75 -1.11 12.96
CA GLU A 207 -2.99 -2.03 12.10
C GLU A 207 -2.36 -1.31 10.90
N GLU A 208 -3.03 -0.26 10.40
CA GLU A 208 -2.53 0.66 9.36
C GLU A 208 -1.61 1.77 9.90
N GLY A 209 -1.29 1.78 11.20
CA GLY A 209 -0.43 2.80 11.81
C GLY A 209 -1.05 4.20 11.89
N ALA A 210 -2.37 4.30 11.71
CA ALA A 210 -3.13 5.53 11.78
C ALA A 210 -4.00 5.58 13.06
N SER A 211 -4.39 6.80 13.46
CA SER A 211 -5.41 6.99 14.49
C SER A 211 -6.54 7.84 13.93
N LEU A 212 -7.77 7.53 14.32
CA LEU A 212 -8.93 8.31 13.88
C LEU A 212 -8.81 9.79 14.26
N GLN A 213 -8.23 10.08 15.42
CA GLN A 213 -7.99 11.45 15.86
C GLN A 213 -7.01 12.18 14.95
N ALA A 214 -5.88 11.55 14.61
CA ALA A 214 -4.90 12.14 13.68
C ALA A 214 -5.51 12.37 12.28
N LEU A 215 -6.41 11.49 11.82
CA LEU A 215 -7.10 11.66 10.55
C LEU A 215 -8.10 12.82 10.59
N LYS A 216 -8.88 12.96 11.68
CA LYS A 216 -9.77 14.11 11.90
C LYS A 216 -8.99 15.42 11.92
N ASP A 217 -7.87 15.45 12.64
CA ASP A 217 -7.02 16.62 12.76
C ASP A 217 -6.42 17.03 11.40
N GLY A 218 -5.96 16.05 10.61
CA GLY A 218 -5.45 16.30 9.26
C GLY A 218 -6.50 16.89 8.30
N VAL A 219 -7.73 16.37 8.32
CA VAL A 219 -8.83 16.91 7.47
C VAL A 219 -9.21 18.33 7.90
N ARG A 220 -9.32 18.57 9.21
CA ARG A 220 -9.61 19.92 9.75
C ARG A 220 -8.52 20.91 9.39
N PHE A 221 -7.26 20.49 9.45
CA PHE A 221 -6.13 21.34 9.06
C PHE A 221 -6.20 21.70 7.57
N GLN A 222 -6.46 20.73 6.70
CA GLN A 222 -6.59 20.97 5.26
C GLN A 222 -7.74 21.94 4.95
N GLN A 223 -8.94 21.71 5.49
CA GLN A 223 -10.10 22.60 5.30
C GLN A 223 -9.81 24.02 5.79
N ALA A 224 -9.19 24.15 6.97
CA ALA A 224 -8.81 25.44 7.52
C ALA A 224 -7.77 26.15 6.63
N GLY A 225 -6.75 25.43 6.15
CA GLY A 225 -5.74 25.96 5.23
C GLY A 225 -6.35 26.48 3.93
N GLU A 226 -7.25 25.71 3.32
CA GLU A 226 -7.96 26.11 2.09
C GLU A 226 -8.82 27.36 2.31
N LEU A 227 -9.56 27.44 3.43
CA LEU A 227 -10.36 28.62 3.76
C LEU A 227 -9.52 29.86 4.06
N LEU A 228 -8.38 29.69 4.75
CA LEU A 228 -7.46 30.78 5.04
C LEU A 228 -6.81 31.32 3.76
N GLN A 229 -6.54 30.45 2.79
CA GLN A 229 -5.92 30.79 1.51
C GLN A 229 -6.92 31.40 0.52
N ARG A 230 -8.11 30.81 0.38
CA ARG A 230 -9.07 31.17 -0.67
C ARG A 230 -10.05 32.27 -0.28
N THR A 231 -10.08 32.66 1.00
CA THR A 231 -11.07 33.63 1.51
C THR A 231 -10.46 34.63 2.49
N SER A 232 -11.10 35.80 2.60
CA SER A 232 -10.82 36.83 3.61
C SER A 232 -11.66 36.64 4.89
N GLN A 233 -12.27 35.47 5.10
CA GLN A 233 -13.16 35.25 6.23
C GLN A 233 -12.45 35.46 7.58
N PRO A 234 -13.11 36.02 8.60
CA PRO A 234 -12.54 36.12 9.95
C PRO A 234 -12.13 34.74 10.49
N VAL A 235 -11.04 34.67 11.26
CA VAL A 235 -10.53 33.43 11.85
C VAL A 235 -11.61 32.68 12.63
N LYS A 236 -12.48 33.41 13.33
CA LYS A 236 -13.68 32.86 14.01
C LYS A 236 -14.61 32.07 13.07
N LYS A 237 -14.86 32.56 11.85
CA LYS A 237 -15.70 31.87 10.85
C LYS A 237 -15.00 30.65 10.27
N VAL A 238 -13.68 30.75 10.02
CA VAL A 238 -12.87 29.60 9.58
C VAL A 238 -12.85 28.50 10.64
N ALA A 239 -12.71 28.86 11.91
CA ALA A 239 -12.75 27.92 13.03
C ALA A 239 -14.08 27.14 13.07
N ALA A 240 -15.20 27.84 12.95
CA ALA A 240 -16.52 27.21 12.92
C ALA A 240 -16.68 26.27 11.71
N ALA A 241 -16.23 26.70 10.52
CA ALA A 241 -16.29 25.89 9.30
C ALA A 241 -15.38 24.64 9.36
N ALA A 242 -14.24 24.72 10.04
CA ALA A 242 -13.36 23.58 10.30
C ALA A 242 -13.82 22.71 11.49
N GLY A 243 -15.02 22.94 12.04
CA GLY A 243 -15.63 22.09 13.07
C GLY A 243 -15.14 22.36 14.51
N PHE A 244 -14.67 23.56 14.81
CA PHE A 244 -14.30 23.97 16.18
C PHE A 244 -15.40 24.79 16.86
N GLY A 245 -15.66 24.48 18.13
CA GLY A 245 -16.66 25.20 18.95
C GLY A 245 -16.22 26.62 19.37
N ASN A 246 -14.92 26.93 19.35
CA ASN A 246 -14.42 28.28 19.61
C ASN A 246 -13.06 28.54 18.96
N GLU A 247 -12.79 29.83 18.73
CA GLU A 247 -11.57 30.32 18.08
C GLU A 247 -10.29 30.02 18.87
N LYS A 248 -10.33 30.08 20.22
CA LYS A 248 -9.16 29.79 21.06
C LYS A 248 -8.66 28.35 20.86
N SER A 249 -9.59 27.39 20.81
CA SER A 249 -9.28 25.97 20.61
C SER A 249 -8.75 25.69 19.21
N PHE A 250 -9.34 26.35 18.20
CA PHE A 250 -8.85 26.29 16.82
C PHE A 250 -7.42 26.84 16.70
N THR A 251 -7.16 28.05 17.22
CA THR A 251 -5.84 28.68 17.11
C THR A 251 -4.74 27.84 17.77
N ARG A 252 -5.03 27.22 18.92
CA ARG A 252 -4.10 26.28 19.58
C ARG A 252 -3.83 25.04 18.74
N ALA A 253 -4.89 24.41 18.20
CA ALA A 253 -4.75 23.23 17.36
C ALA A 253 -4.00 23.54 16.05
N PHE A 254 -4.37 24.62 15.38
CA PHE A 254 -3.75 25.06 14.13
C PHE A 254 -2.27 25.41 14.32
N ARG A 255 -1.88 26.02 15.45
CA ARG A 255 -0.48 26.22 15.82
C ARG A 255 0.27 24.91 16.03
N ALA A 256 -0.35 23.95 16.73
CA ALA A 256 0.27 22.65 16.95
C ALA A 256 0.50 21.89 15.63
N TRP A 257 -0.37 22.09 14.62
CA TRP A 257 -0.25 21.45 13.31
C TRP A 257 0.68 22.17 12.34
N SER A 258 0.65 23.50 12.29
CA SER A 258 1.37 24.30 11.27
C SER A 258 2.61 25.03 11.79
N GLY A 259 2.84 25.04 13.10
CA GLY A 259 3.90 25.80 13.75
C GLY A 259 3.61 27.30 13.93
N VAL A 260 2.55 27.84 13.32
CA VAL A 260 2.19 29.27 13.35
C VAL A 260 0.70 29.50 13.59
N SER A 261 0.30 30.73 13.97
CA SER A 261 -1.13 31.04 14.10
C SER A 261 -1.85 31.07 12.75
N PRO A 262 -3.18 30.86 12.71
CA PRO A 262 -3.97 31.02 11.49
C PRO A 262 -3.80 32.40 10.82
N GLY A 263 -3.65 33.45 11.64
CA GLY A 263 -3.44 34.83 11.15
C GLY A 263 -2.06 35.02 10.52
N GLU A 264 -1.01 34.50 11.14
CA GLU A 264 0.36 34.49 10.57
C GLU A 264 0.42 33.64 9.30
N PHE A 265 -0.20 32.46 9.31
CA PHE A 265 -0.29 31.58 8.15
C PHE A 265 -0.93 32.29 6.95
N ARG A 266 -2.02 33.03 7.17
CA ARG A 266 -2.65 33.84 6.11
C ARG A 266 -1.73 34.95 5.59
N LYS A 267 -1.03 35.66 6.48
CA LYS A 267 -0.08 36.72 6.06
C LYS A 267 1.04 36.15 5.21
N ASN A 268 1.57 34.99 5.57
CA ASN A 268 2.63 34.30 4.83
C ASN A 268 2.19 33.80 3.45
N LEU A 269 0.88 33.64 3.21
CA LEU A 269 0.33 33.30 1.89
C LEU A 269 0.08 34.53 1.00
N GLN A 270 0.10 35.73 1.57
CA GLN A 270 -0.20 37.00 0.89
C GLN A 270 1.05 37.86 0.65
N GLY A 271 2.21 37.44 1.18
CA GLY A 271 3.53 37.99 0.86
C GLY A 271 4.27 37.08 -0.10
#